data_AF-A0A0F9NJF4-F1
#
_entry.id   AF-A0A0F9NJF4-F1
#
_cell.length_a   1.000
_cell.length_b   1.000
_cell.length_c   1.000
_cell.angle_alpha   90.00
_cell.angle_beta   90.00
_cell.angle_gamma   90.00
#
_symmetry.space_group_name_H-M   'P 1'
#
loop_
_entity.id
_entity.type
_entity.pdbx_description
1 polymer ?
#
loop_
_entity_poly.entity_id
_entity_poly.type
_entity_poly.pdbx_seq_one_letter_code
_entity_poly.pdbx_strand_id
1 'polypeptide(L)' 'MGKVINVTIDENIELDPRHTKNMPDNIKQPLLATMTVACKRYNCTWRELVWKVKFYNNQPVISVKKR' A
#
# COMPACT_ATOMS: atom_id res chain seq x y z
N MET A 1 -10.90 -18.50 -11.51
CA MET A 1 -10.39 -18.82 -10.16
C MET A 1 -9.35 -17.77 -9.77
N GLY A 2 -9.76 -16.71 -9.08
CA GLY A 2 -8.80 -15.71 -8.59
C GLY A 2 -8.02 -16.29 -7.42
N LYS A 3 -6.68 -16.31 -7.50
CA LYS A 3 -5.83 -16.65 -6.36
C LYS A 3 -6.10 -15.61 -5.26
N VAL A 4 -6.87 -15.98 -4.25
CA VAL A 4 -7.04 -15.18 -3.05
C VAL A 4 -5.70 -15.23 -2.31
N ILE A 5 -4.92 -14.15 -2.43
CA ILE A 5 -3.71 -13.99 -1.64
C ILE A 5 -4.18 -13.57 -0.26
N ASN A 6 -4.06 -14.47 0.73
CA ASN A 6 -4.38 -14.16 2.11
C ASN A 6 -3.25 -13.25 2.65
N VAL A 7 -3.41 -11.94 2.48
CA VAL A 7 -2.43 -10.94 2.94
C VAL A 7 -2.81 -10.53 4.36
N THR A 8 -2.07 -11.02 5.35
CA THR A 8 -2.09 -10.43 6.70
C THR A 8 -1.50 -9.03 6.59
N ILE A 9 -2.35 -8.00 6.71
CA ILE A 9 -1.95 -6.59 6.72
C ILE A 9 -1.25 -6.31 8.05
N ASP A 10 -0.11 -5.63 7.99
CA ASP A 10 0.60 -5.18 9.19
C ASP A 10 -0.09 -3.95 9.76
N GLU A 11 -0.67 -4.10 10.95
CA GLU A 11 -1.42 -3.05 11.66
C GLU A 11 -0.51 -1.90 12.14
N ASN A 12 0.81 -2.09 12.15
CA ASN A 12 1.78 -1.07 12.54
C ASN A 12 2.13 -0.10 11.41
N ILE A 13 1.60 -0.29 10.19
CA ILE A 13 1.83 0.61 9.07
C ILE A 13 1.00 1.87 9.24
N GLU A 14 1.66 2.97 9.60
CA GLU A 14 1.04 4.29 9.65
C GLU A 14 1.20 5.00 8.30
N LEU A 15 0.07 5.26 7.64
CA LEU A 15 0.06 6.08 6.43
C LEU A 15 0.02 7.55 6.80
N ASP A 16 0.76 8.39 6.05
CA ASP A 16 0.75 9.84 6.28
C ASP A 16 -0.68 10.40 6.12
N PRO A 17 -1.26 10.99 7.18
CA PRO A 17 -2.62 11.52 7.14
C PRO A 17 -2.79 12.67 6.14
N ARG A 18 -1.72 13.42 5.81
CA ARG A 18 -1.77 14.49 4.81
C ARG A 18 -2.04 13.94 3.41
N HIS A 19 -1.51 12.75 3.11
CA HIS A 19 -1.65 12.09 1.82
C HIS A 19 -2.85 11.13 1.76
N THR A 20 -3.50 10.84 2.89
CA THR A 20 -4.62 9.88 2.98
C THR A 20 -5.95 10.48 3.44
N LYS A 21 -6.00 11.78 3.80
CA LYS A 21 -7.20 12.46 4.32
C LYS A 21 -8.48 12.24 3.49
N ASN A 22 -8.37 12.20 2.17
CA ASN A 22 -9.50 12.01 1.25
C ASN A 22 -9.35 10.72 0.43
N MET A 23 -8.51 9.78 0.88
CA MET A 23 -8.30 8.52 0.19
C MET A 23 -9.46 7.58 0.52
N PRO A 24 -10.22 7.10 -0.47
CA PRO A 24 -11.29 6.16 -0.23
C PRO A 24 -10.75 4.81 0.25
N ASP A 25 -11.53 4.11 1.08
CA ASP A 25 -11.10 2.86 1.73
C ASP A 25 -10.71 1.76 0.74
N ASN A 26 -11.36 1.76 -0.43
CA ASN A 26 -11.04 0.85 -1.53
C ASN A 26 -9.64 1.07 -2.16
N ILE A 27 -8.95 2.17 -1.84
CA ILE A 27 -7.55 2.43 -2.19
C ILE A 27 -6.65 2.21 -0.97
N LYS A 28 -7.13 2.63 0.21
CA LYS A 28 -6.37 2.54 1.46
C LYS A 28 -6.03 1.09 1.84
N GLN A 29 -7.00 0.17 1.73
CA GLN A 29 -6.76 -1.25 2.03
C GLN A 29 -5.74 -1.89 1.06
N PRO A 30 -5.87 -1.76 -0.28
CA PRO A 30 -4.85 -2.23 -1.20
C PRO A 30 -3.48 -1.59 -0.99
N LEU A 31 -3.42 -0.32 -0.57
CA LEU A 31 -2.15 0.35 -0.27
C LEU A 31 -1.45 -0.29 0.92
N LEU A 32 -2.16 -0.50 2.03
CA LEU A 32 -1.63 -1.20 3.20
C LEU A 32 -1.15 -2.61 2.85
N ALA A 33 -1.97 -3.38 2.13
CA ALA A 33 -1.59 -4.72 1.68
C ALA A 33 -0.33 -4.70 0.79
N THR A 34 -0.23 -3.76 -0.16
CA THR A 34 0.92 -3.63 -1.04
C THR A 34 2.18 -3.25 -0.25
N MET A 35 2.06 -2.35 0.73
CA MET A 35 3.17 -1.99 1.62
C MET A 35 3.61 -3.16 2.48
N THR A 36 2.70 -3.94 3.08
CA THR A 36 3.06 -5.12 3.85
C THR A 36 3.79 -6.16 3.01
N VAL A 37 3.32 -6.40 1.79
CA VAL A 37 4.00 -7.32 0.84
C VAL A 37 5.37 -6.76 0.45
N ALA A 38 5.50 -5.46 0.21
CA ALA A 38 6.78 -4.83 -0.09
C ALA A 38 7.77 -4.92 1.08
N CYS A 39 7.34 -4.68 2.32
CA CYS A 39 8.16 -4.86 3.53
C CYS A 39 8.71 -6.29 3.60
N LYS A 40 7.84 -7.29 3.42
CA LYS A 40 8.23 -8.71 3.40
C LYS A 40 9.20 -9.02 2.27
N ARG A 41 8.95 -8.47 1.07
CA ARG A 41 9.78 -8.72 -0.12
C ARG A 41 11.17 -8.08 -0.02
N TYR A 42 11.27 -6.87 0.52
CA TYR A 42 12.52 -6.13 0.61
C TYR A 42 13.23 -6.29 1.96
N ASN A 43 12.66 -7.08 2.88
CA ASN A 43 13.10 -7.25 4.25
C ASN A 43 13.39 -5.89 4.93
N CYS A 44 12.42 -4.99 4.88
CA CYS A 44 12.53 -3.63 5.42
C CYS A 44 11.29 -3.25 6.23
N THR A 45 11.40 -2.14 6.97
CA THR A 45 10.27 -1.53 7.66
C THR A 45 9.48 -0.62 6.73
N TRP A 46 8.21 -0.37 7.06
CA TRP A 46 7.35 0.51 6.26
C TRP A 46 7.87 1.96 6.17
N ARG A 47 8.67 2.39 7.16
CA ARG A 47 9.33 3.70 7.20
C ARG A 47 10.39 3.87 6.11
N GLU A 48 10.92 2.76 5.60
CA GLU A 48 11.88 2.73 4.49
C GLU A 48 11.19 2.61 3.13
N LEU A 49 9.85 2.57 3.09
CA LEU A 49 9.09 2.51 1.85
C LEU A 49 8.56 3.89 1.47
N VAL A 50 8.65 4.19 0.19
CA VAL A 50 7.99 5.33 -0.45
C VAL A 50 6.88 4.77 -1.33
N TRP A 51 5.66 5.25 -1.11
CA TRP A 51 4.51 4.86 -1.90
C TRP A 51 3.94 6.06 -2.67
N LYS A 52 3.32 5.78 -3.80
CA LYS A 52 2.59 6.75 -4.63
C LYS A 52 1.34 6.11 -5.17
N VAL A 53 0.24 6.84 -5.15
CA VAL A 53 -1.01 6.46 -5.80
C VAL A 53 -1.18 7.38 -7.01
N LYS A 54 -1.34 6.80 -8.20
CA LYS A 54 -1.64 7.51 -9.45
C LYS A 54 -2.97 7.02 -9.99
N PHE A 55 -3.74 7.89 -10.62
CA PHE A 55 -4.97 7.49 -11.30
C PHE A 55 -4.71 7.44 -12.80
N TYR A 56 -4.92 6.28 -13.42
CA TYR A 56 -4.89 6.09 -14.87
C TYR A 56 -6.27 5.61 -15.31
N ASN A 57 -6.92 6.33 -16.22
CA ASN A 57 -8.29 6.03 -16.68
C ASN A 57 -9.27 5.79 -15.51
N ASN A 58 -9.22 6.65 -14.49
CA ASN A 58 -10.02 6.54 -13.26
C ASN A 58 -9.73 5.29 -12.39
N GLN A 59 -8.70 4.51 -12.72
CA GLN A 59 -8.26 3.37 -11.94
C GLN A 59 -7.04 3.74 -11.08
N PRO A 60 -7.07 3.46 -9.77
CA PRO A 60 -5.94 3.73 -8.89
C PRO A 60 -4.83 2.69 -9.11
N VAL A 61 -3.64 3.17 -9.43
CA VAL A 61 -2.41 2.38 -9.52
C VAL A 61 -1.52 2.75 -8.34
N ILE A 62 -1.21 1.77 -7.52
CA ILE A 62 -0.38 1.92 -6.32
C ILE A 62 1.03 1.44 -6.65
N SER A 63 2.01 2.32 -6.47
CA SER A 63 3.43 2.03 -6.65
C SER A 63 4.13 2.18 -5.31
N VAL A 64 4.78 1.12 -4.85
CA VAL A 64 5.60 1.11 -3.64
C VAL A 64 7.04 0.80 -4.01
N LYS A 65 8.00 1.55 -3.48
CA LYS A 65 9.44 1.35 -3.67
C LYS A 65 10.18 1.47 -2.35
N LYS A 66 11.29 0.76 -2.19
CA LYS A 66 12.24 1.03 -1.10
C LYS A 66 12.92 2.38 -1.37
N ARG A 67 13.12 3.16 -0.31
CA ARG A 67 13.79 4.46 -0.35
C ARG A 67 15.26 4.32 -0.75
#